data_AF-A0A924B2B1-F1
#
_entry.id   AF-A0A924B2B1-F1
#
_cell.length_a   1.000
_cell.length_b   1.000
_cell.length_c   1.000
_cell.angle_alpha   90.00
_cell.angle_beta   90.00
_cell.angle_gamma   90.00
#
_symmetry.space_group_name_H-M   'P 1'
#
loop_
_entity.id
_entity.type
_entity.pdbx_description
1 polymer ?
#
loop_
_entity_poly.entity_id
_entity_poly.type
_entity_poly.pdbx_seq_one_letter_code
_entity_poly.pdbx_strand_id
1 'polypeptide(L)'
;MQTVLLLFGGESTEHEVSIVSATNISRTIDTNKYNIMYVFIDRAGKWWQVPGIVKSVPDGSAQLLPRMGEASFQIAGSDEVVSPDVIFPVLHGRNGEDGSVQALAQLLHIPVVGCDMTSSAAAMNKYLTKQVAIANDLQVVPFGIHHIGDPVPVFEKVSEVLGTTLFIKPANAGSSVGVHKVQNQDELTAALEDAHRYDDIVLMEKSINARELEVAVLGNYPDIQASVVGEITPEGDFYSYESKYDSSSTSAATIPAEISPE
;
A
#
# COMPACT_ATOMS: atom_id res chain seq x y z
N MET A 1 11.93 -21.23 19.44
CA MET A 1 12.10 -19.96 18.70
C MET A 1 10.84 -19.79 17.87
N GLN A 2 10.17 -18.63 17.92
CA GLN A 2 8.95 -18.43 17.12
C GLN A 2 9.33 -18.34 15.64
N THR A 3 8.52 -18.94 14.77
CA THR A 3 8.69 -18.90 13.31
C THR A 3 7.86 -17.76 12.72
N VAL A 4 8.56 -16.81 12.11
CA VAL A 4 7.98 -15.69 11.37
C VAL A 4 7.95 -16.05 9.89
N LEU A 5 6.76 -16.09 9.30
CA LEU A 5 6.60 -16.19 7.86
C LEU A 5 6.70 -14.79 7.26
N LEU A 6 7.86 -14.48 6.66
CA LEU A 6 8.10 -13.19 6.01
C LEU A 6 7.63 -13.26 4.55
N LEU A 7 6.51 -12.60 4.25
CA LEU A 7 5.94 -12.53 2.89
C LEU A 7 6.46 -11.33 2.14
N PHE A 8 6.89 -11.53 0.89
CA PHE A 8 7.37 -10.46 0.02
C PHE A 8 7.18 -10.80 -1.46
N GLY A 9 7.35 -9.81 -2.34
CA GLY A 9 6.97 -9.87 -3.76
C GLY A 9 5.52 -9.41 -3.96
N GLY A 10 4.67 -10.31 -4.47
CA GLY A 10 3.23 -10.10 -4.64
C GLY A 10 2.80 -9.90 -6.09
N GLU A 11 1.53 -10.18 -6.37
CA GLU A 11 0.87 -9.83 -7.64
C GLU A 11 0.47 -8.34 -7.62
N SER A 12 1.49 -7.48 -7.66
CA SER A 12 1.34 -6.02 -7.52
C SER A 12 2.31 -5.29 -8.44
N THR A 13 1.96 -4.06 -8.83
CA THR A 13 2.89 -3.13 -9.49
C THR A 13 4.08 -2.79 -8.59
N GLU A 14 3.94 -2.96 -7.28
CA GLU A 14 4.94 -2.64 -6.25
C GLU A 14 5.77 -3.86 -5.81
N HIS A 15 5.76 -4.93 -6.62
CA HIS A 15 6.49 -6.18 -6.36
C HIS A 15 7.98 -5.99 -6.02
N GLU A 16 8.68 -5.13 -6.77
CA GLU A 16 10.11 -4.89 -6.53
C GLU A 16 10.35 -4.09 -5.25
N VAL A 17 9.45 -3.15 -4.92
CA VAL A 17 9.50 -2.37 -3.68
C VAL A 17 9.36 -3.30 -2.48
N SER A 18 8.47 -4.28 -2.57
CA SER A 18 8.27 -5.30 -1.52
C SER A 18 9.55 -6.09 -1.25
N ILE A 19 10.28 -6.50 -2.30
CA ILE A 19 11.56 -7.21 -2.15
C ILE A 19 12.60 -6.33 -1.45
N VAL A 20 12.67 -5.03 -1.78
CA VAL A 20 13.57 -4.08 -1.12
C VAL A 20 13.22 -3.90 0.36
N SER A 21 11.94 -3.71 0.69
CA SER A 21 11.47 -3.62 2.07
C SER A 21 11.80 -4.89 2.87
N ALA A 22 11.57 -6.07 2.28
CA ALA A 22 11.86 -7.35 2.92
C ALA A 22 13.37 -7.57 3.13
N THR A 23 14.21 -7.05 2.22
CA THR A 23 15.67 -7.02 2.40
C THR A 23 16.06 -6.23 3.65
N ASN A 24 15.46 -5.08 3.88
CA ASN A 24 15.75 -4.24 5.06
C ASN A 24 15.28 -4.91 6.37
N ILE A 25 14.11 -5.56 6.36
CA ILE A 25 13.62 -6.32 7.52
C ILE A 25 14.50 -7.53 7.80
N SER A 26 14.84 -8.32 6.78
CA SER A 26 15.70 -9.51 6.90
C SER A 26 17.07 -9.20 7.49
N ARG A 27 17.62 -8.01 7.22
CA ARG A 27 18.90 -7.54 7.78
C ARG A 27 18.84 -7.10 9.25
N THR A 28 17.66 -6.75 9.74
CA THR A 28 17.49 -6.11 11.07
C THR A 28 16.77 -7.00 12.08
N ILE A 29 16.00 -7.98 11.62
CA ILE A 29 15.30 -8.92 12.50
C ILE A 29 16.28 -9.78 13.32
N ASP A 30 16.02 -9.92 14.62
CA ASP A 30 16.88 -10.67 15.54
C ASP A 30 16.72 -12.19 15.34
N THR A 31 17.63 -12.77 14.57
CA THR A 31 17.65 -14.21 14.25
C THR A 31 18.06 -15.10 15.43
N ASN A 32 18.49 -14.53 16.56
CA ASN A 32 18.64 -15.29 17.80
C ASN A 32 17.30 -15.50 18.53
N LYS A 33 16.28 -14.70 18.18
CA LYS A 33 14.93 -14.75 18.79
C LYS A 33 13.87 -15.35 17.87
N TYR A 34 14.04 -15.22 16.55
CA TYR A 34 13.05 -15.64 15.56
C TYR A 34 13.66 -16.53 14.48
N ASN A 35 12.91 -17.57 14.10
CA ASN A 35 13.20 -18.37 12.91
C ASN A 35 12.46 -17.75 11.72
N ILE A 36 13.16 -17.43 10.63
CA ILE A 36 12.55 -16.73 9.50
C ILE A 36 12.28 -17.72 8.38
N MET A 37 11.00 -17.89 8.04
CA MET A 37 10.55 -18.60 6.86
C MET A 37 10.27 -17.59 5.75
N TYR A 38 11.14 -17.55 4.76
CA TYR A 38 11.00 -16.65 3.62
C TYR A 38 10.01 -17.22 2.62
N VAL A 39 8.97 -16.46 2.30
CA VAL A 39 7.97 -16.84 1.30
C VAL A 39 7.84 -15.72 0.27
N PHE A 40 8.25 -16.04 -0.95
CA PHE A 40 8.17 -15.15 -2.10
C PHE A 40 6.86 -15.39 -2.85
N ILE A 41 6.06 -14.35 -3.05
CA ILE A 41 4.87 -14.41 -3.90
C ILE A 41 5.26 -13.93 -5.29
N ASP A 42 5.14 -14.79 -6.31
CA ASP A 42 5.45 -14.42 -7.68
C ASP A 42 4.37 -13.52 -8.32
N ARG A 43 4.63 -13.05 -9.55
CA ARG A 43 3.69 -12.19 -10.30
C ARG A 43 2.42 -12.91 -10.77
N ALA A 44 2.32 -14.22 -10.57
CA ALA A 44 1.11 -15.01 -10.79
C ALA A 44 0.38 -15.32 -9.47
N GLY A 45 0.80 -14.72 -8.35
CA GLY A 45 0.18 -14.88 -7.04
C GLY A 45 0.52 -16.20 -6.33
N LYS A 46 1.48 -16.99 -6.82
CA LYS A 46 1.88 -18.25 -6.16
C LYS A 46 2.90 -18.00 -5.07
N TRP A 47 2.73 -18.70 -3.95
CA TRP A 47 3.55 -18.55 -2.74
C TRP A 47 4.64 -19.62 -2.73
N TRP A 48 5.90 -19.21 -2.70
CA TRP A 48 7.06 -20.08 -2.79
C TRP A 48 7.91 -19.97 -1.55
N GLN A 49 8.11 -21.08 -0.84
CA GLN A 49 9.13 -21.14 0.21
C GLN A 49 10.51 -21.11 -0.43
N VAL A 50 11.32 -20.15 -0.01
CA VAL A 50 12.65 -19.84 -0.58
C VAL A 50 13.70 -19.76 0.53
N PRO A 51 15.01 -19.92 0.22
CA PRO A 51 16.06 -19.94 1.24
C PRO A 51 16.37 -18.55 1.83
N GLY A 52 15.83 -17.47 1.27
CA GLY A 52 16.13 -16.09 1.65
C GLY A 52 15.40 -15.09 0.75
N ILE A 53 15.82 -13.83 0.80
CA ILE A 53 15.29 -12.79 -0.10
C ILE A 53 15.79 -13.04 -1.53
N VAL A 54 14.86 -13.17 -2.48
CA VAL A 54 15.10 -13.46 -3.89
C VAL A 54 14.32 -12.52 -4.79
N LYS A 55 14.70 -12.45 -6.08
CA LYS A 55 13.97 -11.69 -7.12
C LYS A 55 13.19 -12.57 -8.09
N SER A 56 13.42 -13.87 -8.04
CA SER A 56 12.75 -14.89 -8.86
C SER A 56 12.75 -16.20 -8.08
N VAL A 57 11.84 -17.10 -8.43
CA VAL A 57 11.71 -18.41 -7.79
C VAL A 57 12.93 -19.28 -8.11
N PRO A 58 13.75 -19.67 -7.13
CA PRO A 58 14.84 -20.62 -7.35
C PRO A 58 14.34 -22.02 -7.72
N ASP A 59 15.11 -22.76 -8.50
CA ASP A 59 14.82 -24.15 -8.82
C ASP A 59 14.68 -25.00 -7.55
N GLY A 60 13.66 -25.86 -7.51
CA GLY A 60 13.37 -26.72 -6.37
C GLY A 60 12.62 -26.03 -5.21
N SER A 61 12.24 -24.76 -5.35
CA SER A 61 11.39 -24.08 -4.34
C SER A 61 10.02 -24.76 -4.22
N ALA A 62 9.54 -24.88 -2.99
CA ALA A 62 8.26 -25.51 -2.69
C ALA A 62 7.12 -24.48 -2.76
N GLN A 63 6.07 -24.79 -3.53
CA GLN A 63 4.86 -23.97 -3.50
C GLN A 63 4.07 -24.27 -2.22
N LEU A 64 3.64 -23.22 -1.51
CA LEU A 64 2.81 -23.32 -0.32
C LEU A 64 1.33 -23.10 -0.66
N LEU A 65 0.47 -23.94 -0.10
CA LEU A 65 -0.99 -23.87 -0.24
C LEU A 65 -1.62 -23.66 1.15
N PRO A 66 -2.44 -22.61 1.35
CA PRO A 66 -3.03 -22.33 2.66
C PRO A 66 -4.02 -23.41 3.11
N ARG A 67 -3.94 -23.85 4.37
CA ARG A 67 -4.89 -24.79 4.99
C ARG A 67 -5.82 -24.05 5.97
N MET A 68 -7.00 -23.65 5.46
CA MET A 68 -7.97 -22.83 6.20
C MET A 68 -8.33 -23.47 7.55
N GLY A 69 -8.29 -22.67 8.61
CA GLY A 69 -8.60 -23.07 9.98
C GLY A 69 -7.53 -23.90 10.69
N GLU A 70 -6.42 -24.25 10.02
CA GLU A 70 -5.40 -25.19 10.53
C GLU A 70 -4.08 -24.53 10.93
N ALA A 71 -4.00 -23.19 10.92
CA ALA A 71 -2.78 -22.43 11.23
C ALA A 71 -1.54 -22.95 10.49
N SER A 72 -1.70 -23.31 9.22
CA SER A 72 -0.65 -23.97 8.44
C SER A 72 -0.80 -23.85 6.93
N PHE A 73 0.27 -24.21 6.23
CA PHE A 73 0.35 -24.34 4.78
C PHE A 73 0.82 -25.74 4.41
N GLN A 74 0.28 -26.30 3.34
CA GLN A 74 0.75 -27.57 2.76
C GLN A 74 1.77 -27.29 1.66
N ILE A 75 2.81 -28.11 1.55
CA ILE A 75 3.69 -28.12 0.38
C ILE A 75 2.96 -28.80 -0.79
N ALA A 76 2.81 -28.10 -1.91
CA ALA A 76 2.12 -28.63 -3.07
C ALA A 76 2.78 -29.94 -3.57
N GLY A 77 1.97 -30.99 -3.75
CA GLY A 77 2.45 -32.30 -4.17
C GLY A 77 3.09 -33.14 -3.05
N SER A 78 2.96 -32.73 -1.79
CA SER A 78 3.47 -33.41 -0.59
C SER A 78 2.41 -33.43 0.52
N ASP A 79 2.51 -34.38 1.45
CA ASP A 79 1.73 -34.39 2.71
C ASP A 79 2.41 -33.54 3.80
N GLU A 80 3.54 -32.91 3.50
CA GLU A 80 4.28 -32.05 4.43
C GLU A 80 3.55 -30.72 4.66
N VAL A 81 3.55 -30.30 5.92
CA VAL A 81 2.84 -29.12 6.41
C VAL A 81 3.81 -28.22 7.17
N VAL A 82 3.72 -26.92 6.95
CA VAL A 82 4.47 -25.89 7.66
C VAL A 82 3.53 -24.99 8.45
N SER A 83 3.88 -24.69 9.70
CA SER A 83 3.05 -23.91 10.64
C SER A 83 3.86 -22.75 11.20
N PRO A 84 3.73 -21.53 10.65
CA PRO A 84 4.35 -20.36 11.25
C PRO A 84 3.55 -19.87 12.46
N ASP A 85 4.22 -19.20 13.39
CA ASP A 85 3.59 -18.60 14.56
C ASP A 85 2.95 -17.24 14.25
N VAL A 86 3.48 -16.55 13.22
CA VAL A 86 3.00 -15.23 12.79
C VAL A 86 3.32 -15.01 11.31
N ILE A 87 2.43 -14.33 10.60
CA ILE A 87 2.68 -13.82 9.25
C ILE A 87 3.14 -12.37 9.37
N PHE A 88 4.28 -12.05 8.78
CA PHE A 88 4.77 -10.68 8.61
C PHE A 88 4.66 -10.31 7.13
N PRO A 89 3.55 -9.68 6.69
CA PRO A 89 3.39 -9.24 5.33
C PRO A 89 4.26 -8.01 5.06
N VAL A 90 5.18 -8.13 4.12
CA VAL A 90 5.97 -7.02 3.57
C VAL A 90 5.56 -6.79 2.13
N LEU A 91 4.25 -6.81 1.88
CA LEU A 91 3.63 -6.65 0.56
C LEU A 91 3.13 -5.22 0.42
N HIS A 92 3.16 -4.67 -0.79
CA HIS A 92 2.69 -3.32 -1.10
C HIS A 92 1.58 -3.34 -2.16
N GLY A 93 0.63 -2.43 -2.02
CA GLY A 93 -0.52 -2.27 -2.90
C GLY A 93 -1.48 -3.44 -2.84
N ARG A 94 -1.95 -3.86 -4.01
CA ARG A 94 -2.95 -4.92 -4.16
C ARG A 94 -2.51 -6.22 -3.46
N ASN A 95 -3.45 -6.86 -2.79
CA ASN A 95 -3.32 -8.04 -1.96
C ASN A 95 -2.47 -7.89 -0.68
N GLY A 96 -1.72 -6.79 -0.52
CA GLY A 96 -0.88 -6.53 0.65
C GLY A 96 -1.49 -5.54 1.64
N GLU A 97 -1.97 -4.41 1.13
CA GLU A 97 -2.47 -3.27 1.90
C GLU A 97 -4.00 -3.14 1.84
N ASP A 98 -4.67 -3.89 0.96
CA ASP A 98 -6.13 -3.84 0.73
C ASP A 98 -6.95 -4.75 1.66
N GLY A 99 -6.31 -5.44 2.60
CA GLY A 99 -6.94 -6.33 3.56
C GLY A 99 -6.98 -7.81 3.15
N SER A 100 -6.56 -8.15 1.92
CA SER A 100 -6.67 -9.52 1.40
C SER A 100 -5.80 -10.53 2.17
N VAL A 101 -4.52 -10.22 2.37
CA VAL A 101 -3.61 -11.11 3.12
C VAL A 101 -3.96 -11.17 4.61
N GLN A 102 -4.48 -10.07 5.17
CA GLN A 102 -4.97 -10.00 6.55
C GLN A 102 -6.20 -10.91 6.73
N ALA A 103 -7.14 -10.89 5.79
CA ALA A 103 -8.30 -11.78 5.78
C ALA A 103 -7.88 -13.25 5.66
N LEU A 104 -6.90 -13.56 4.80
CA LEU A 104 -6.33 -14.90 4.68
C LEU A 104 -5.72 -15.36 6.02
N ALA A 105 -4.90 -14.53 6.66
CA ALA A 105 -4.29 -14.85 7.95
C ALA A 105 -5.37 -15.12 9.02
N GLN A 106 -6.44 -14.33 9.03
CA GLN A 106 -7.60 -14.53 9.91
C GLN A 106 -8.28 -15.89 9.65
N LEU A 107 -8.54 -16.25 8.39
CA LEU A 107 -9.13 -17.55 8.02
C LEU A 107 -8.21 -18.74 8.33
N LEU A 108 -6.89 -18.53 8.27
CA LEU A 108 -5.90 -19.52 8.67
C LEU A 108 -5.78 -19.67 10.19
N HIS A 109 -6.30 -18.72 10.99
CA HIS A 109 -6.05 -18.61 12.43
C HIS A 109 -4.58 -18.32 12.78
N ILE A 110 -3.89 -17.52 11.96
CA ILE A 110 -2.50 -17.12 12.20
C ILE A 110 -2.46 -15.61 12.50
N PRO A 111 -1.81 -15.17 13.59
CA PRO A 111 -1.58 -13.75 13.84
C PRO A 111 -0.86 -13.06 12.66
N VAL A 112 -1.19 -11.79 12.41
CA VAL A 112 -0.58 -10.99 11.35
C VAL A 112 0.05 -9.73 11.93
N VAL A 113 1.26 -9.37 11.49
CA VAL A 113 1.90 -8.09 11.82
C VAL A 113 1.26 -6.98 10.99
N GLY A 114 0.93 -5.85 11.64
CA GLY A 114 0.37 -4.67 10.98
C GLY A 114 -1.13 -4.50 11.23
N CYS A 115 -1.79 -3.78 10.31
CA CYS A 115 -3.22 -3.52 10.36
C CYS A 115 -4.06 -4.81 10.20
N ASP A 116 -5.30 -4.75 10.68
CA ASP A 116 -6.31 -5.78 10.39
C ASP A 116 -6.93 -5.59 9.00
N MET A 117 -7.79 -6.53 8.58
CA MET A 117 -8.45 -6.46 7.27
C MET A 117 -9.26 -5.17 7.07
N THR A 118 -9.98 -4.71 8.10
CA THR A 118 -10.91 -3.56 7.96
C THR A 118 -10.14 -2.26 7.81
N SER A 119 -9.13 -2.06 8.66
CA SER A 119 -8.26 -0.89 8.63
C SER A 119 -7.40 -0.85 7.37
N SER A 120 -6.88 -1.99 6.90
CA SER A 120 -6.21 -2.11 5.60
C SER A 120 -7.15 -1.71 4.44
N ALA A 121 -8.33 -2.33 4.33
CA ALA A 121 -9.29 -2.03 3.27
C ALA A 121 -9.74 -0.56 3.28
N ALA A 122 -10.00 0.00 4.48
CA ALA A 122 -10.40 1.39 4.63
C ALA A 122 -9.27 2.35 4.26
N ALA A 123 -8.03 2.08 4.65
CA ALA A 123 -6.87 2.94 4.39
C ALA A 123 -6.44 2.92 2.92
N MET A 124 -6.51 1.77 2.26
CA MET A 124 -6.17 1.63 0.83
C MET A 124 -7.18 2.37 -0.07
N ASN A 125 -8.44 2.39 0.33
CA ASN A 125 -9.49 3.09 -0.40
C ASN A 125 -9.52 4.58 -0.04
N LYS A 126 -9.03 5.45 -0.93
CA LYS A 126 -8.94 6.90 -0.69
C LYS A 126 -10.28 7.55 -0.35
N TYR A 127 -11.38 7.04 -0.91
CA TYR A 127 -12.71 7.55 -0.57
C TYR A 127 -13.06 7.19 0.88
N LEU A 128 -12.90 5.92 1.28
CA LEU A 128 -13.18 5.50 2.66
C LEU A 128 -12.26 6.18 3.67
N THR A 129 -10.96 6.29 3.38
CA THR A 129 -10.00 7.03 4.21
C THR A 129 -10.50 8.45 4.48
N LYS A 130 -10.95 9.16 3.45
CA LYS A 130 -11.50 10.51 3.62
C LYS A 130 -12.81 10.53 4.40
N GLN A 131 -13.71 9.57 4.17
CA GLN A 131 -14.96 9.49 4.94
C GLN A 131 -14.69 9.27 6.43
N VAL A 132 -13.76 8.38 6.78
CA VAL A 132 -13.35 8.14 8.17
C VAL A 132 -12.71 9.38 8.77
N ALA A 133 -11.82 10.05 8.03
CA ALA A 133 -11.18 11.29 8.48
C ALA A 133 -12.22 12.40 8.74
N ILE A 134 -13.13 12.65 7.81
CA ILE A 134 -14.22 13.64 7.95
C ILE A 134 -15.10 13.32 9.15
N ALA A 135 -15.48 12.06 9.35
CA ALA A 135 -16.31 11.64 10.47
C ALA A 135 -15.64 11.87 11.85
N ASN A 136 -14.32 12.09 11.87
CA ASN A 136 -13.53 12.39 13.06
C ASN A 136 -12.98 13.83 13.04
N ASP A 137 -13.64 14.74 12.31
CA ASP A 137 -13.30 16.17 12.21
C ASP A 137 -11.88 16.46 11.70
N LEU A 138 -11.25 15.50 10.99
CA LEU A 138 -9.97 15.71 10.34
C LEU A 138 -10.16 16.42 9.00
N GLN A 139 -9.29 17.40 8.73
CA GLN A 139 -9.31 18.15 7.49
C GLN A 139 -8.83 17.27 6.33
N VAL A 140 -9.61 17.25 5.25
CA VAL A 140 -9.24 16.60 4.00
C VAL A 140 -9.40 17.58 2.84
N VAL A 141 -8.59 17.37 1.80
CA VAL A 141 -8.72 18.13 0.55
C VAL A 141 -10.13 17.96 -0.04
N PRO A 142 -10.84 19.05 -0.40
CA PRO A 142 -12.16 18.98 -1.04
C PRO A 142 -12.13 18.08 -2.28
N PHE A 143 -13.17 17.24 -2.40
CA PHE A 143 -13.21 16.23 -3.44
C PHE A 143 -14.65 15.92 -3.88
N GLY A 144 -14.76 15.40 -5.10
CA GLY A 144 -15.94 14.72 -5.62
C GLY A 144 -15.60 13.27 -6.01
N ILE A 145 -16.62 12.48 -6.27
CA ILE A 145 -16.49 11.11 -6.78
C ILE A 145 -17.18 10.98 -8.13
N HIS A 146 -16.69 10.07 -8.96
CA HIS A 146 -17.30 9.67 -10.22
C HIS A 146 -17.36 8.13 -10.26
N HIS A 147 -18.53 7.58 -10.57
CA HIS A 147 -18.69 6.14 -10.77
C HIS A 147 -18.56 5.78 -12.24
N ILE A 148 -18.02 4.60 -12.50
CA ILE A 148 -17.97 4.07 -13.87
C ILE A 148 -19.40 3.99 -14.45
N GLY A 149 -19.55 4.50 -15.67
CA GLY A 149 -20.85 4.57 -16.35
C GLY A 149 -21.69 5.82 -16.05
N ASP A 150 -21.30 6.64 -15.07
CA ASP A 150 -21.87 7.98 -14.93
C ASP A 150 -21.50 8.84 -16.15
N PRO A 151 -22.36 9.80 -16.55
CA PRO A 151 -22.01 10.76 -17.57
C PRO A 151 -20.88 11.66 -17.07
N VAL A 152 -19.88 11.87 -17.93
CA VAL A 152 -18.74 12.74 -17.65
C VAL A 152 -19.24 14.13 -17.24
N PRO A 153 -18.83 14.65 -16.07
CA PRO A 153 -19.30 15.94 -15.59
C PRO A 153 -18.71 17.09 -16.41
N VAL A 154 -19.42 18.22 -16.40
CA VAL A 154 -18.96 19.47 -17.03
C VAL A 154 -17.89 20.11 -16.16
N PHE A 155 -16.68 20.28 -16.70
CA PHE A 155 -15.50 20.76 -16.00
C PHE A 155 -15.74 22.13 -15.36
N GLU A 156 -16.42 23.06 -16.04
CA GLU A 156 -16.75 24.38 -15.48
C GLU A 156 -17.53 24.24 -14.16
N LYS A 157 -18.50 23.33 -14.08
CA LYS A 157 -19.29 23.11 -12.86
C LYS A 157 -18.47 22.47 -11.75
N VAL A 158 -17.60 21.53 -12.09
CA VAL A 158 -16.71 20.89 -11.10
C VAL A 158 -15.71 21.91 -10.57
N SER A 159 -15.17 22.76 -11.43
CA SER A 159 -14.16 23.76 -11.08
C SER A 159 -14.69 24.94 -10.26
N GLU A 160 -15.99 25.27 -10.37
CA GLU A 160 -16.65 26.21 -9.45
C GLU A 160 -16.58 25.74 -7.98
N VAL A 161 -16.56 24.43 -7.75
CA VAL A 161 -16.55 23.84 -6.39
C VAL A 161 -15.15 23.42 -5.95
N LEU A 162 -14.38 22.79 -6.84
CA LEU A 162 -13.10 22.17 -6.54
C LEU A 162 -11.89 22.98 -7.02
N GLY A 163 -12.11 24.07 -7.75
CA GLY A 163 -11.04 24.89 -8.34
C GLY A 163 -10.64 24.47 -9.75
N THR A 164 -9.80 25.27 -10.39
CA THR A 164 -9.48 25.16 -11.82
C THR A 164 -8.38 24.15 -12.17
N THR A 165 -7.78 23.52 -11.16
CA THR A 165 -6.79 22.45 -11.36
C THR A 165 -7.20 21.31 -10.45
N LEU A 166 -7.44 20.14 -11.05
CA LEU A 166 -7.93 18.96 -10.35
C LEU A 166 -6.91 17.82 -10.46
N PHE A 167 -6.89 16.96 -9.46
CA PHE A 167 -6.26 15.64 -9.52
C PHE A 167 -7.34 14.57 -9.64
N ILE A 168 -7.26 13.76 -10.69
CA ILE A 168 -8.12 12.61 -10.96
C ILE A 168 -7.36 11.36 -10.53
N LYS A 169 -7.94 10.51 -9.68
CA LYS A 169 -7.25 9.30 -9.18
C LYS A 169 -8.20 8.15 -8.85
N PRO A 170 -7.81 6.89 -9.12
CA PRO A 170 -8.58 5.73 -8.69
C PRO A 170 -8.62 5.64 -7.15
N ALA A 171 -9.74 5.17 -6.60
CA ALA A 171 -9.92 5.07 -5.16
C ALA A 171 -8.94 4.06 -4.52
N ASN A 172 -8.71 2.91 -5.16
CA ASN A 172 -7.99 1.74 -4.63
C ASN A 172 -6.65 1.45 -5.35
N ALA A 173 -5.97 2.47 -5.90
CA ALA A 173 -4.66 2.30 -6.54
C ALA A 173 -3.51 2.97 -5.77
N GLY A 174 -2.35 2.30 -5.69
CA GLY A 174 -1.09 2.85 -5.16
C GLY A 174 -0.19 3.44 -6.24
N SER A 175 0.98 3.93 -5.84
CA SER A 175 2.10 4.28 -6.74
C SER A 175 1.78 5.23 -7.92
N SER A 176 0.84 6.16 -7.72
CA SER A 176 0.43 7.17 -8.71
C SER A 176 -0.09 6.61 -10.05
N VAL A 177 -0.50 5.34 -10.07
CA VAL A 177 -1.10 4.70 -11.25
C VAL A 177 -2.51 5.27 -11.50
N GLY A 178 -2.78 5.68 -12.75
CA GLY A 178 -4.05 6.29 -13.14
C GLY A 178 -4.29 7.68 -12.56
N VAL A 179 -3.25 8.34 -12.03
CA VAL A 179 -3.36 9.69 -11.46
C VAL A 179 -3.05 10.74 -12.52
N HIS A 180 -3.97 11.69 -12.71
CA HIS A 180 -3.86 12.74 -13.72
C HIS A 180 -4.14 14.12 -13.13
N LYS A 181 -3.38 15.13 -13.58
CA LYS A 181 -3.66 16.54 -13.30
C LYS A 181 -4.42 17.13 -14.49
N VAL A 182 -5.57 17.74 -14.25
CA VAL A 182 -6.47 18.24 -15.31
C VAL A 182 -6.89 19.68 -15.08
N GLN A 183 -7.05 20.43 -16.16
CA GLN A 183 -7.36 21.87 -16.18
C GLN A 183 -8.45 22.25 -17.19
N ASN A 184 -8.99 21.29 -17.93
CA ASN A 184 -10.07 21.50 -18.90
C ASN A 184 -10.93 20.23 -19.12
N GLN A 185 -11.99 20.37 -19.91
CA GLN A 185 -12.96 19.30 -20.18
C GLN A 185 -12.36 18.08 -20.89
N ASP A 186 -11.48 18.30 -21.87
CA ASP A 186 -10.90 17.21 -22.66
C ASP A 186 -9.96 16.37 -21.77
N GLU A 187 -9.13 17.03 -20.97
CA GLU A 187 -8.26 16.39 -19.98
C GLU A 187 -9.05 15.64 -18.92
N LEU A 188 -10.13 16.22 -18.39
CA LEU A 188 -11.00 15.55 -17.42
C LEU A 188 -11.60 14.26 -18.00
N THR A 189 -12.08 14.33 -19.24
CA THR A 189 -12.69 13.18 -19.93
C THR A 189 -11.67 12.04 -20.09
N ALA A 190 -10.50 12.35 -20.65
CA ALA A 190 -9.43 11.38 -20.86
C ALA A 190 -8.92 10.78 -19.54
N ALA A 191 -8.79 11.62 -18.50
CA ALA A 191 -8.34 11.19 -17.19
C ALA A 191 -9.33 10.24 -16.49
N LEU A 192 -10.63 10.50 -16.60
CA LEU A 192 -11.66 9.60 -16.06
C LEU A 192 -11.67 8.26 -16.80
N GLU A 193 -11.56 8.27 -18.13
CA GLU A 193 -11.46 7.05 -18.94
C GLU A 193 -10.26 6.19 -18.54
N ASP A 194 -9.08 6.79 -18.37
CA ASP A 194 -7.90 6.05 -17.94
C ASP A 194 -8.00 5.56 -16.49
N ALA A 195 -8.42 6.43 -15.56
CA ALA A 195 -8.55 6.06 -14.15
C ALA A 195 -9.56 4.91 -13.93
N HIS A 196 -10.63 4.86 -14.71
CA HIS A 196 -11.61 3.77 -14.66
C HIS A 196 -11.12 2.43 -15.20
N ARG A 197 -9.94 2.37 -15.82
CA ARG A 197 -9.29 1.08 -16.14
C ARG A 197 -8.75 0.39 -14.88
N TYR A 198 -8.65 1.11 -13.78
CA TYR A 198 -8.06 0.64 -12.52
C TYR A 198 -9.09 0.53 -11.39
N ASP A 199 -10.21 1.27 -11.44
CA ASP A 199 -11.22 1.27 -10.38
C ASP A 199 -12.60 1.74 -10.87
N ASP A 200 -13.66 1.22 -10.26
CA ASP A 200 -15.04 1.64 -10.55
C ASP A 200 -15.37 3.00 -9.93
N ILE A 201 -14.59 3.44 -8.93
CA ILE A 201 -14.73 4.73 -8.26
C ILE A 201 -13.46 5.56 -8.46
N VAL A 202 -13.64 6.77 -8.97
CA VAL A 202 -12.57 7.75 -9.19
C VAL A 202 -12.82 9.01 -8.38
N LEU A 203 -11.79 9.52 -7.72
CA LEU A 203 -11.82 10.78 -6.99
C LEU A 203 -11.41 11.92 -7.91
N MET A 204 -12.13 13.04 -7.80
CA MET A 204 -11.75 14.34 -8.37
C MET A 204 -11.39 15.26 -7.21
N GLU A 205 -10.14 15.66 -7.09
CA GLU A 205 -9.66 16.44 -5.94
C GLU A 205 -9.13 17.81 -6.34
N LYS A 206 -9.40 18.79 -5.48
CA LYS A 206 -8.78 20.12 -5.60
C LYS A 206 -7.26 20.01 -5.54
N SER A 207 -6.55 20.62 -6.48
CA SER A 207 -5.11 20.82 -6.33
C SER A 207 -4.83 21.81 -5.21
N ILE A 208 -3.89 21.47 -4.33
CA ILE A 208 -3.38 22.36 -3.28
C ILE A 208 -1.87 22.47 -3.39
N ASN A 209 -1.33 23.66 -3.09
CA ASN A 209 0.10 23.84 -2.89
C ASN A 209 0.38 23.65 -1.39
N ALA A 210 0.97 22.51 -1.03
CA ALA A 210 1.18 22.10 0.35
C ALA A 210 2.55 21.43 0.53
N ARG A 211 3.00 21.40 1.78
CA ARG A 211 4.14 20.61 2.22
C ARG A 211 3.67 19.18 2.51
N GLU A 212 4.49 18.18 2.19
CA GLU A 212 4.22 16.78 2.50
C GLU A 212 4.97 16.37 3.76
N LEU A 213 4.23 16.05 4.82
CA LEU A 213 4.75 15.65 6.13
C LEU A 213 4.36 14.20 6.44
N GLU A 214 5.27 13.45 7.05
CA GLU A 214 5.10 12.03 7.37
C GLU A 214 5.35 11.76 8.86
N VAL A 215 4.54 10.88 9.45
CA VAL A 215 4.69 10.40 10.83
C VAL A 215 4.49 8.90 10.86
N ALA A 216 5.47 8.17 11.42
CA ALA A 216 5.33 6.74 11.65
C ALA A 216 4.65 6.48 13.00
N VAL A 217 3.69 5.56 13.03
CA VAL A 217 2.97 5.15 14.24
C VAL A 217 3.18 3.65 14.47
N LEU A 218 3.46 3.26 15.72
CA LEU A 218 3.69 1.88 16.12
C LEU A 218 2.94 1.57 17.42
N GLY A 219 2.30 0.40 17.47
CA GLY A 219 1.68 -0.15 18.67
C GLY A 219 0.19 -0.39 18.52
N ASN A 220 -0.42 -0.87 19.60
CA ASN A 220 -1.85 -1.14 19.72
C ASN A 220 -2.38 -0.38 20.93
N TYR A 221 -3.69 -0.07 20.97
CA TYR A 221 -4.27 0.58 22.16
C TYR A 221 -4.05 -0.26 23.44
N PRO A 222 -3.66 0.35 24.57
CA PRO A 222 -3.42 1.79 24.78
C PRO A 222 -1.97 2.25 24.49
N ASP A 223 -1.05 1.33 24.19
CA ASP A 223 0.38 1.56 24.04
C ASP A 223 0.75 1.93 22.58
N ILE A 224 0.54 3.19 22.22
CA ILE A 224 0.81 3.74 20.87
C ILE A 224 1.97 4.75 20.95
N GLN A 225 2.91 4.66 20.00
CA GLN A 225 4.04 5.58 19.85
C GLN A 225 4.03 6.22 18.46
N ALA A 226 4.36 7.51 18.40
CA ALA A 226 4.56 8.23 17.15
C ALA A 226 6.03 8.66 17.04
N SER A 227 6.58 8.63 15.82
CA SER A 227 7.89 9.19 15.53
C SER A 227 7.88 10.72 15.60
N VAL A 228 9.06 11.33 15.46
CA VAL A 228 9.14 12.73 15.05
C VAL A 228 8.54 12.89 13.64
N VAL A 229 8.09 14.10 13.31
CA VAL A 229 7.58 14.44 11.98
C VAL A 229 8.76 14.53 11.00
N GLY A 230 8.65 13.86 9.85
CA GLY A 230 9.54 14.04 8.70
C GLY A 230 8.87 14.88 7.61
N GLU A 231 9.67 15.50 6.76
CA GLU A 231 9.20 16.21 5.58
C GLU A 231 9.90 15.70 4.32
N ILE A 232 9.14 15.48 3.26
CA ILE A 232 9.66 15.13 1.94
C ILE A 232 9.57 16.35 1.04
N THR A 233 10.71 16.77 0.47
CA THR A 233 10.77 17.78 -0.58
C THR A 233 10.97 17.09 -1.93
N PRO A 234 9.95 17.05 -2.81
CA PRO A 234 10.03 16.34 -4.08
C PRO A 234 10.91 17.07 -5.11
N GLU A 235 11.51 16.29 -6.00
CA GLU A 235 12.14 16.78 -7.23
C GLU A 235 11.07 17.03 -8.31
N GLY A 236 10.46 18.22 -8.31
CA GLY A 236 9.45 18.65 -9.30
C GLY A 236 8.10 19.06 -8.71
N ASP A 237 7.06 19.08 -9.55
CA ASP A 237 5.71 19.56 -9.18
C ASP A 237 4.95 18.63 -8.20
N PHE A 238 5.33 17.35 -8.10
CA PHE A 238 4.76 16.38 -7.15
C PHE A 238 5.67 15.15 -6.95
N TYR A 239 5.47 14.40 -5.85
CA TYR A 239 6.30 13.23 -5.50
C TYR A 239 5.88 11.97 -6.27
N SER A 240 6.47 11.78 -7.46
CA SER A 240 6.15 10.69 -8.39
C SER A 240 6.78 9.33 -8.00
N TYR A 241 6.36 8.24 -8.67
CA TYR A 241 6.98 6.92 -8.50
C TYR A 241 8.48 6.94 -8.86
N GLU A 242 8.86 7.63 -9.93
CA GLU A 242 10.25 7.76 -10.36
C GLU A 242 11.09 8.48 -9.29
N SER A 243 10.54 9.55 -8.71
CA SER A 243 11.17 10.30 -7.60
C SER A 243 11.37 9.47 -6.32
N LYS A 244 10.61 8.37 -6.14
CA LYS A 244 10.66 7.51 -4.95
C LYS A 244 11.67 6.37 -5.05
N TYR A 245 11.93 5.87 -6.26
CA TYR A 245 12.64 4.60 -6.45
C TYR A 245 13.85 4.70 -7.39
N ASP A 246 14.08 5.83 -8.05
CA ASP A 246 15.32 6.07 -8.78
C ASP A 246 16.45 6.49 -7.83
N SER A 247 17.57 5.76 -7.89
CA SER A 247 18.80 6.08 -7.18
C SER A 247 19.41 7.45 -7.51
N SER A 248 18.93 8.10 -8.58
CA SER A 248 19.34 9.43 -9.02
C SER A 248 18.42 10.56 -8.53
N SER A 249 17.35 10.26 -7.79
CA SER A 249 16.47 11.33 -7.29
C SER A 249 17.17 12.25 -6.28
N THR A 250 16.91 13.54 -6.42
CA THR A 250 17.37 14.60 -5.49
C THR A 250 16.34 14.95 -4.41
N SER A 251 15.24 14.19 -4.31
CA SER A 251 14.24 14.39 -3.27
C SER A 251 14.89 14.32 -1.88
N ALA A 252 14.64 15.33 -1.04
CA ALA A 252 15.28 15.46 0.26
C ALA A 252 14.32 15.11 1.39
N ALA A 253 14.80 14.34 2.37
CA ALA A 253 14.08 14.06 3.61
C ALA A 253 14.66 14.89 4.76
N THR A 254 13.83 15.72 5.39
CA THR A 254 14.20 16.53 6.56
C THR A 254 13.57 15.94 7.80
N ILE A 255 14.39 15.44 8.73
CA ILE A 255 13.93 14.76 9.96
C ILE A 255 14.73 15.28 11.17
N PRO A 256 14.11 15.98 12.13
CA PRO A 256 12.70 16.38 12.15
C PRO A 256 12.39 17.49 11.13
N ALA A 257 11.15 17.54 10.65
CA ALA A 257 10.65 18.58 9.77
C ALA A 257 10.76 19.98 10.42
N GLU A 258 11.00 21.01 9.61
CA GLU A 258 11.04 22.39 10.07
C GLU A 258 9.62 22.94 10.23
N ILE A 259 8.98 22.61 11.34
CA ILE A 259 7.63 23.05 11.71
C ILE A 259 7.64 23.83 13.02
N SER A 260 6.69 24.77 13.19
CA SER A 260 6.47 25.39 14.48
C SER A 260 6.05 24.35 15.52
N PRO A 261 6.33 24.57 16.81
CA PRO A 261 5.80 23.72 17.88
C PRO A 261 4.27 23.75 18.01
N GLU A 262 3.64 24.77 17.41
CA GLU A 262 2.19 24.98 17.28
C GLU A 262 1.70 24.46 15.93
#